data_AF-A0A2V8LM66-F1
#
_entry.id   AF-A0A2V8LM66-F1
#
_cell.length_a   1.000
_cell.length_b   1.000
_cell.length_c   1.000
_cell.angle_alpha   90.00
_cell.angle_beta   90.00
_cell.angle_gamma   90.00
#
_symmetry.space_group_name_H-M   'P 1'
#
loop_
_entity.id
_entity.type
_entity.pdbx_description
1 polymer ?
#
loop_
_entity_poly.entity_id
_entity_poly.type
_entity_poly.pdbx_seq_one_letter_code
_entity_poly.pdbx_strand_id
1 'polypeptide(L)'
;MRKIIVFAGFIVLAGCSRQQPSSTPTEQQPKSAMAGVTKMAQLATDPFAQMSFSFEGNPSPAEIQARVDKVLPMYGLEINNDNRSLAGRTLVALRKQYGHSEMDILNKMISTPANGAKFEEAADRIAAGMNQ
;
A
#
# COMPACT_ATOMS: atom_id res chain seq x y z
N MET A 1 11.80 -45.16 4.22
CA MET A 1 11.33 -45.94 3.04
C MET A 1 10.54 -44.99 2.13
N ARG A 2 11.08 -44.68 0.94
CA ARG A 2 10.42 -43.84 -0.08
C ARG A 2 9.29 -44.63 -0.74
N LYS A 3 8.11 -44.04 -0.89
CA LYS A 3 7.05 -44.57 -1.76
C LYS A 3 6.56 -43.45 -2.68
N ILE A 4 7.01 -43.52 -3.92
CA ILE A 4 6.49 -42.78 -5.07
C ILE A 4 5.26 -43.55 -5.55
N ILE A 5 4.13 -42.88 -5.73
CA ILE A 5 2.95 -43.43 -6.40
C ILE A 5 2.63 -42.52 -7.58
N VAL A 6 2.81 -43.07 -8.78
CA VAL A 6 2.40 -42.52 -10.07
C VAL A 6 1.16 -43.29 -10.52
N PHE A 7 0.11 -42.58 -10.92
CA PHE A 7 -1.04 -43.04 -11.71
C PHE A 7 -1.42 -41.82 -12.60
N ALA A 8 -1.21 -41.75 -13.92
CA ALA A 8 -1.82 -42.52 -15.03
C ALA A 8 -3.34 -42.71 -14.80
N GLY A 9 -4.29 -42.21 -15.59
CA GLY A 9 -4.35 -41.51 -16.87
C GLY A 9 -5.81 -41.60 -17.40
N PHE A 10 -6.13 -40.87 -18.48
CA PHE A 10 -7.33 -40.96 -19.35
C PHE A 10 -8.68 -40.51 -18.71
N ILE A 11 -9.64 -39.88 -19.40
CA ILE A 11 -10.27 -40.24 -20.68
C ILE A 11 -10.83 -38.98 -21.36
N VAL A 12 -10.57 -38.83 -22.66
CA VAL A 12 -11.31 -37.96 -23.58
C VAL A 12 -12.51 -38.75 -24.10
N LEU A 13 -13.72 -38.24 -23.89
CA LEU A 13 -14.94 -38.75 -24.53
C LEU A 13 -15.65 -37.59 -25.23
N ALA A 14 -15.49 -37.56 -26.56
CA ALA A 14 -16.32 -36.81 -27.47
C ALA A 14 -17.66 -37.55 -27.64
N GLY A 15 -18.77 -36.84 -27.43
CA GLY A 15 -20.13 -37.35 -27.65
C GLY A 15 -21.11 -36.21 -27.82
N CYS A 16 -21.48 -35.93 -29.08
CA CYS A 16 -22.45 -34.90 -29.44
C CYS A 16 -23.89 -35.38 -29.18
N SER A 17 -24.69 -34.60 -28.46
CA SER A 17 -26.13 -34.53 -28.67
C SER A 17 -26.64 -33.12 -28.40
N ARG A 18 -27.41 -32.65 -29.37
CA ARG A 18 -28.02 -31.31 -29.47
C ARG A 18 -28.92 -31.03 -28.27
N GLN A 19 -28.70 -29.89 -27.64
CA GLN A 19 -29.78 -29.03 -27.17
C GLN A 19 -29.30 -27.59 -27.31
N GLN A 20 -29.89 -26.88 -28.24
CA GLN A 20 -29.84 -25.42 -28.28
C GLN A 20 -31.09 -24.94 -27.53
N PRO A 21 -30.97 -24.42 -26.31
CA PRO A 21 -31.69 -23.24 -25.91
C PRO A 21 -30.87 -22.04 -26.36
N SER A 22 -31.51 -21.17 -27.12
CA SER A 22 -31.00 -19.87 -27.48
C SER A 22 -30.70 -19.06 -26.22
N SER A 23 -29.46 -19.12 -25.75
CA SER A 23 -28.92 -18.16 -24.80
C SER A 23 -28.09 -17.18 -25.59
N THR A 24 -28.75 -16.15 -26.13
CA THR A 24 -28.10 -14.83 -26.16
C THR A 24 -27.48 -14.65 -24.78
N PRO A 25 -26.16 -14.38 -24.63
CA PRO A 25 -25.67 -13.86 -23.38
C PRO A 25 -26.27 -12.46 -23.27
N THR A 26 -27.48 -12.39 -22.71
CA THR A 26 -27.99 -11.14 -22.14
C THR A 26 -27.02 -10.83 -21.01
N GLU A 27 -26.05 -9.99 -21.36
CA GLU A 27 -25.43 -8.96 -20.55
C GLU A 27 -26.17 -8.71 -19.23
N GLN A 28 -25.91 -9.55 -18.23
CA GLN A 28 -26.25 -9.29 -16.84
C GLN A 28 -25.13 -9.83 -15.95
N GLN A 29 -23.91 -9.37 -16.23
CA GLN A 29 -22.87 -9.35 -15.21
C GLN A 29 -23.20 -8.17 -14.27
N PRO A 30 -23.36 -8.38 -12.95
CA PRO A 30 -23.67 -7.28 -12.06
C PRO A 30 -22.46 -6.33 -12.00
N LYS A 31 -22.61 -5.15 -12.62
CA LYS A 31 -21.63 -4.05 -12.61
C LYS A 31 -21.14 -3.70 -11.19
N SER A 32 -21.90 -4.06 -10.15
CA SER A 32 -21.58 -3.81 -8.74
C SER A 32 -20.45 -4.68 -8.15
N ALA A 33 -20.28 -5.93 -8.60
CA ALA A 33 -19.23 -6.80 -8.05
C ALA A 33 -17.82 -6.36 -8.51
N MET A 34 -17.67 -5.96 -9.78
CA MET A 34 -16.42 -5.39 -10.30
C MET A 34 -16.13 -4.01 -9.71
N ALA A 35 -17.14 -3.16 -9.48
CA ALA A 35 -16.94 -1.86 -8.87
C ALA A 35 -16.33 -1.94 -7.45
N GLY A 36 -16.75 -2.95 -6.66
CA GLY A 36 -16.17 -3.23 -5.35
C GLY A 36 -14.69 -3.66 -5.45
N VAL A 37 -14.36 -4.53 -6.40
CA VAL A 37 -12.97 -4.99 -6.62
C VAL A 37 -12.07 -3.85 -7.08
N THR A 38 -12.53 -3.00 -8.00
CA THR A 38 -11.77 -1.83 -8.47
C THR A 38 -11.52 -0.82 -7.36
N LYS A 39 -12.51 -0.56 -6.50
CA LYS A 39 -12.35 0.36 -5.37
C LYS A 39 -11.36 -0.18 -4.33
N MET A 40 -11.41 -1.47 -4.04
CA MET A 40 -10.45 -2.14 -3.15
C MET A 40 -9.04 -2.13 -3.72
N ALA A 41 -8.89 -2.38 -5.03
CA ALA A 41 -7.60 -2.31 -5.71
C ALA A 41 -7.01 -0.88 -5.69
N GLN A 42 -7.85 0.15 -5.88
CA GLN A 42 -7.41 1.54 -5.78
C GLN A 42 -6.91 1.91 -4.38
N LEU A 43 -7.64 1.52 -3.32
CA LEU A 43 -7.21 1.71 -1.94
C LEU A 43 -5.90 0.97 -1.63
N ALA A 44 -5.72 -0.21 -2.22
CA ALA A 44 -4.48 -0.98 -2.11
C ALA A 44 -3.30 -0.31 -2.84
N THR A 45 -3.54 0.65 -3.74
CA THR A 45 -2.47 1.40 -4.45
C THR A 45 -2.31 2.84 -3.99
N ASP A 46 -3.24 3.35 -3.17
CA ASP A 46 -3.18 4.70 -2.63
C ASP A 46 -2.26 4.74 -1.39
N PRO A 47 -1.08 5.40 -1.47
CA PRO A 47 -0.14 5.44 -0.36
C PRO A 47 -0.75 6.09 0.89
N PHE A 48 -1.66 7.06 0.75
CA PHE A 48 -2.24 7.75 1.89
C PHE A 48 -3.34 6.94 2.58
N ALA A 49 -4.10 6.17 1.81
CA ALA A 49 -5.01 5.19 2.39
C ALA A 49 -4.22 4.14 3.21
N GLN A 50 -3.15 3.59 2.65
CA GLN A 50 -2.29 2.63 3.36
C GLN A 50 -1.67 3.21 4.64
N MET A 51 -1.16 4.45 4.57
CA MET A 51 -0.61 5.13 5.74
C MET A 51 -1.67 5.38 6.80
N SER A 52 -2.88 5.80 6.42
CA SER A 52 -3.98 6.05 7.37
C SER A 52 -4.34 4.80 8.19
N PHE A 53 -4.28 3.61 7.59
CA PHE A 53 -4.47 2.35 8.31
C PHE A 53 -3.28 1.90 9.17
N SER A 54 -2.07 2.37 8.85
CA SER A 54 -0.83 1.89 9.46
C SER A 54 -0.29 2.84 10.54
N PHE A 55 -0.60 4.12 10.42
CA PHE A 55 -0.14 5.18 11.30
C PHE A 55 -0.89 5.14 12.62
N GLU A 56 -0.19 5.45 13.69
CA GLU A 56 -0.79 5.54 15.01
C GLU A 56 -1.87 6.63 15.06
N GLY A 57 -3.00 6.32 15.71
CA GLY A 57 -4.13 7.24 15.84
C GLY A 57 -5.05 7.33 14.61
N ASN A 58 -4.76 6.59 13.53
CA ASN A 58 -5.52 6.58 12.28
C ASN A 58 -5.80 8.00 11.72
N PRO A 59 -4.76 8.84 11.50
CA PRO A 59 -4.93 10.16 10.94
C PRO A 59 -5.60 10.10 9.56
N SER A 60 -6.33 11.16 9.20
CA SER A 60 -7.02 11.20 7.91
C SER A 60 -6.02 11.20 6.75
N PRO A 61 -6.31 10.55 5.61
CA PRO A 61 -5.43 10.57 4.44
C PRO A 61 -5.03 11.98 3.98
N ALA A 62 -5.96 12.94 4.05
CA ALA A 62 -5.71 14.34 3.70
C ALA A 62 -4.69 15.02 4.62
N GLU A 63 -4.73 14.71 5.92
CA GLU A 63 -3.76 15.23 6.89
C GLU A 63 -2.37 14.63 6.66
N ILE A 64 -2.30 13.32 6.41
CA ILE A 64 -1.05 12.64 6.07
C ILE A 64 -0.46 13.23 4.80
N GLN A 65 -1.29 13.37 3.75
CA GLN A 65 -0.88 13.95 2.47
C GLN A 65 -0.30 15.35 2.67
N ALA A 66 -0.98 16.22 3.41
CA ALA A 66 -0.53 17.59 3.63
C ALA A 66 0.87 17.65 4.28
N ARG A 67 1.17 16.73 5.21
CA ARG A 67 2.47 16.68 5.89
C ARG A 67 3.54 15.99 5.05
N VAL A 68 3.24 14.84 4.46
CA VAL A 68 4.19 14.08 3.63
C VAL A 68 4.58 14.89 2.39
N ASP A 69 3.62 15.44 1.65
CA ASP A 69 3.91 16.22 0.44
C ASP A 69 4.67 17.52 0.75
N LYS A 70 4.58 18.03 1.99
CA LYS A 70 5.41 19.14 2.47
C LYS A 70 6.84 18.69 2.78
N VAL A 71 7.02 17.54 3.42
CA VAL A 71 8.34 17.04 3.84
C VAL A 71 9.15 16.55 2.64
N LEU A 72 8.58 15.79 1.71
CA LEU A 72 9.33 15.21 0.59
C LEU A 72 10.27 16.19 -0.12
N PRO A 73 9.81 17.36 -0.63
CA PRO A 73 10.68 18.30 -1.32
C PRO A 73 11.72 18.95 -0.40
N MET A 74 11.43 19.10 0.91
CA MET A 74 12.40 19.64 1.87
C MET A 74 13.65 18.76 1.98
N TYR A 75 13.50 17.46 1.72
CA TYR A 75 14.58 16.46 1.77
C TYR A 75 14.95 15.95 0.38
N GLY A 76 14.68 16.73 -0.67
CA GLY A 76 15.12 16.46 -2.04
C GLY A 76 14.37 15.34 -2.77
N LEU A 77 13.18 14.95 -2.31
CA LEU A 77 12.35 13.96 -2.96
C LEU A 77 11.22 14.62 -3.76
N GLU A 78 10.97 14.10 -4.97
CA GLU A 78 9.81 14.48 -5.77
C GLU A 78 8.49 14.00 -5.15
N ILE A 79 7.42 14.76 -5.37
CA ILE A 79 6.08 14.41 -4.91
C ILE A 79 5.46 13.39 -5.88
N ASN A 80 5.69 12.11 -5.62
CA ASN A 80 5.14 10.98 -6.38
C ASN A 80 4.77 9.81 -5.45
N ASN A 81 4.03 8.83 -5.96
CA ASN A 81 3.50 7.73 -5.15
C ASN A 81 4.59 6.79 -4.61
N ASP A 82 5.71 6.64 -5.31
CA ASP A 82 6.84 5.81 -4.85
C ASP A 82 7.52 6.44 -3.63
N ASN A 83 7.82 7.73 -3.70
CA ASN A 83 8.42 8.49 -2.60
C ASN A 83 7.47 8.64 -1.41
N ARG A 84 6.16 8.82 -1.65
CA ARG A 84 5.15 8.77 -0.59
C ARG A 84 5.15 7.40 0.09
N SER A 85 5.11 6.32 -0.68
CA SER A 85 5.12 4.95 -0.13
C SER A 85 6.41 4.66 0.64
N LEU A 86 7.57 5.14 0.15
CA LEU A 86 8.84 5.07 0.87
C LEU A 86 8.75 5.79 2.21
N ALA A 87 8.31 7.05 2.21
CA ALA A 87 8.15 7.85 3.43
C ALA A 87 7.24 7.15 4.46
N GLY A 88 6.08 6.64 4.02
CA GLY A 88 5.16 5.92 4.90
C GLY A 88 5.80 4.69 5.56
N ARG A 89 6.51 3.86 4.79
CA ARG A 89 7.22 2.67 5.30
C ARG A 89 8.33 3.03 6.27
N THR A 90 9.12 4.05 5.94
CA THR A 90 10.19 4.56 6.81
C THR A 90 9.62 5.06 8.13
N LEU A 91 8.56 5.88 8.11
CA LEU A 91 7.94 6.41 9.32
C LEU A 91 7.38 5.30 10.23
N VAL A 92 6.72 4.29 9.66
CA VAL A 92 6.24 3.13 10.43
C VAL A 92 7.39 2.35 11.05
N ALA A 93 8.51 2.19 10.35
CA ALA A 93 9.70 1.55 10.90
C ALA A 93 10.28 2.36 12.08
N LEU A 94 10.37 3.68 11.93
CA LEU A 94 10.86 4.58 12.97
C LEU A 94 9.97 4.60 14.21
N ARG A 95 8.64 4.57 14.06
CA ARG A 95 7.72 4.42 15.20
C ARG A 95 8.03 3.14 15.98
N LYS A 96 8.20 2.00 15.30
CA LYS A 96 8.53 0.72 15.96
C LYS A 96 9.87 0.75 16.69
N GLN A 97 10.81 1.56 16.19
CA GLN A 97 12.15 1.69 16.75
C GLN A 97 12.23 2.66 17.93
N TYR A 98 11.58 3.82 17.83
CA TYR A 98 11.74 4.94 18.78
C TYR A 98 10.48 5.23 19.61
N GLY A 99 9.32 4.67 19.26
CA GLY A 99 8.07 4.84 19.99
C GLY A 99 7.33 6.16 19.75
N HIS A 100 7.82 7.02 18.86
CA HIS A 100 7.14 8.27 18.47
C HIS A 100 6.17 8.04 17.31
N SER A 101 5.01 8.70 17.34
CA SER A 101 4.03 8.59 16.26
C SER A 101 4.61 9.11 14.93
N GLU A 102 4.17 8.54 13.81
CA GLU A 102 4.61 8.96 12.49
C GLU A 102 4.32 10.44 12.23
N MET A 103 3.21 10.94 12.77
CA MET A 103 2.77 12.33 12.65
C MET A 103 3.63 13.30 13.45
N ASP A 104 4.14 12.88 14.61
CA ASP A 104 5.08 13.67 15.41
C ASP A 104 6.47 13.75 14.74
N ILE A 105 6.94 12.62 14.19
CA ILE A 105 8.18 12.59 13.41
C ILE A 105 8.06 13.54 12.21
N LEU A 106 6.96 13.46 11.44
CA LEU A 106 6.69 14.38 10.33
C LEU A 106 6.67 15.86 10.76
N ASN A 107 6.02 16.18 11.88
CA ASN A 107 6.01 17.53 12.42
C ASN A 107 7.42 18.02 12.75
N LYS A 108 8.24 17.16 13.37
CA LYS A 108 9.62 17.49 13.70
C LYS A 108 10.47 17.66 12.45
N MET A 109 10.27 16.85 11.42
CA MET A 109 10.92 17.00 10.11
C MET A 109 10.57 18.31 9.42
N ILE A 110 9.33 18.79 9.54
CA ILE A 110 8.90 20.09 8.99
C ILE A 110 9.62 21.26 9.69
N SER A 111 9.86 21.13 11.00
CA SER A 111 10.54 22.17 11.79
C SER A 111 12.07 22.06 11.79
N THR A 112 12.63 21.02 11.18
CA THR A 112 14.07 20.75 11.18
C THR A 112 14.64 20.95 9.78
N PRO A 113 15.74 21.71 9.60
CA PRO A 113 16.38 21.83 8.31
C PRO A 113 16.99 20.50 7.86
N ALA A 114 16.88 20.19 6.56
CA ALA A 114 17.37 18.94 6.00
C ALA A 114 18.91 18.81 6.08
N ASN A 115 19.64 19.93 6.07
CA ASN A 115 21.11 19.98 6.12
C ASN A 115 21.79 19.08 5.07
N GLY A 116 21.16 18.92 3.90
CA GLY A 116 21.65 18.08 2.81
C GLY A 116 21.56 16.56 3.04
N ALA A 117 20.97 16.12 4.17
CA ALA A 117 20.75 14.71 4.43
C ALA A 117 19.60 14.15 3.58
N LYS A 118 19.70 12.86 3.23
CA LYS A 118 18.60 12.14 2.58
C LYS A 118 17.42 12.00 3.55
N PHE A 119 16.22 11.83 3.00
CA PHE A 119 14.99 11.72 3.79
C PHE A 119 15.09 10.68 4.92
N GLU A 120 15.50 9.44 4.62
CA GLU A 120 15.53 8.38 5.62
C GLU A 120 16.56 8.64 6.73
N GLU A 121 17.74 9.13 6.37
CA GLU A 121 18.80 9.49 7.32
C GLU A 121 18.36 10.63 8.23
N ALA A 122 17.73 11.66 7.65
CA ALA A 122 17.21 12.77 8.42
C ALA A 122 16.06 12.35 9.34
N ALA A 123 15.14 11.52 8.84
CA ALA A 123 14.01 11.01 9.60
C ALA A 123 14.49 10.17 10.80
N ASP A 124 15.47 9.29 10.59
CA ASP A 124 16.08 8.50 11.66
C ASP A 124 16.78 9.37 12.69
N ARG A 125 17.66 10.29 12.26
CA ARG A 125 18.34 11.25 13.16
C ARG A 125 17.34 12.05 13.99
N ILE A 126 16.27 12.52 13.36
CA ILE A 126 15.24 13.32 14.02
C ILE A 126 14.46 12.48 15.02
N ALA A 127 14.01 11.28 14.65
CA ALA A 127 13.30 10.38 15.54
C ALA A 127 14.17 9.96 16.74
N ALA A 128 15.45 9.67 16.52
CA ALA A 128 16.40 9.37 17.59
C ALA A 128 16.59 10.55 18.56
N GLY A 129 16.60 11.79 18.04
CA GLY A 129 16.78 13.01 18.82
C GLY A 129 15.53 13.48 19.58
N MET A 130 14.37 12.87 19.38
CA MET A 130 13.12 13.24 20.08
C MET A 130 13.03 12.70 21.52
N ASN A 131 13.93 11.81 21.93
CA ASN A 131 14.02 11.27 23.29
C ASN A 131 14.94 12.08 24.24
N GLN A 132 15.53 13.18 23.74
CA GLN A 132 16.41 14.08 24.50
C GLN A 132 15.66 15.32 24.95
#